data_AF-A0A3E2J2A8-F1
#
_entry.id   AF-A0A3E2J2A8-F1
#
_cell.length_a   1.000
_cell.length_b   1.000
_cell.length_c   1.000
_cell.angle_alpha   90.00
_cell.angle_beta   90.00
_cell.angle_gamma   90.00
#
_symmetry.space_group_name_H-M   'P 1'
#
loop_
_entity.id
_entity.type
_entity.pdbx_description
1 polymer ?
#
loop_
_entity_poly.entity_id
_entity_poly.type
_entity_poly.pdbx_seq_one_letter_code
_entity_poly.pdbx_strand_id
1 'polypeptide(L)'
;SFSDDPSDAKGFRTVYTGPAHPYGEALWPIPALGIGYGETKIIETHDFIKSIVENTEVSPNFNDGYQIALISDAILESAEKATWVSLDQSAENR
;
A
#
# COMPACT_ATOMS: atom_id res chain seq x y z
N SER A 1 12.54 0.96 10.07
CA SER A 1 12.08 1.48 11.37
C SER A 1 13.01 2.60 11.80
N PHE A 2 12.51 3.70 12.38
CA PHE A 2 13.37 4.76 12.96
C PHE A 2 14.01 4.34 14.29
N SER A 3 13.56 3.21 14.86
CA SER A 3 14.08 2.66 16.12
C SER A 3 15.56 2.25 16.02
N ASP A 4 16.04 1.93 14.82
CA ASP A 4 17.40 1.46 14.56
C ASP A 4 18.34 2.58 14.09
N ASP A 5 17.87 3.84 14.03
CA ASP A 5 18.72 4.97 13.66
C ASP A 5 19.81 5.20 14.75
N PRO A 6 21.03 5.56 14.35
CA PRO A 6 22.09 5.99 15.26
C PRO A 6 21.61 7.07 16.25
N SER A 7 22.16 7.10 17.46
CA SER A 7 21.69 7.98 18.54
C SER A 7 21.71 9.47 18.21
N ASP A 8 22.63 9.90 17.34
CA ASP A 8 22.81 11.27 16.85
C ASP A 8 21.95 11.60 15.61
N ALA A 9 21.30 10.61 14.99
CA ALA A 9 20.44 10.76 13.83
C ALA A 9 18.94 10.65 14.15
N LYS A 10 18.57 10.55 15.43
CA LYS A 10 17.18 10.48 15.88
C LYS A 10 16.47 11.82 15.73
N GLY A 11 15.26 11.80 15.15
CA GLY A 11 14.40 12.97 15.02
C GLY A 11 13.61 13.00 13.72
N PHE A 12 12.81 14.04 13.52
CA PHE A 12 12.11 14.26 12.26
C PHE A 12 13.11 14.64 11.17
N ARG A 13 12.97 14.03 9.99
CA ARG A 13 13.74 14.37 8.79
C ARG A 13 12.84 14.43 7.57
N THR A 14 13.16 15.34 6.65
CA THR A 14 12.59 15.34 5.30
C THR A 14 13.34 14.30 4.48
N VAL A 15 12.62 13.33 3.93
CA VAL A 15 13.15 12.35 2.97
C VAL A 15 12.53 12.63 1.61
N TYR A 16 13.36 12.99 0.64
CA TYR A 16 12.90 13.17 -0.73
C TYR A 16 12.82 11.82 -1.44
N THR A 17 11.68 11.56 -2.07
CA THR A 17 11.56 10.47 -3.04
C THR A 17 12.52 10.72 -4.22
N GLY A 18 13.07 9.66 -4.79
CA GLY A 18 14.13 9.72 -5.80
C GLY A 18 14.64 8.34 -6.19
N PRO A 19 15.79 8.24 -6.90
CA PRO A 19 16.30 6.98 -7.43
C PRO A 19 16.45 5.85 -6.40
N ALA A 20 16.78 6.20 -5.15
CA ALA A 20 16.98 5.24 -4.06
C ALA A 20 15.68 4.61 -3.50
N HIS A 21 14.51 5.06 -3.94
CA HIS A 21 13.22 4.51 -3.53
C HIS A 21 12.77 3.42 -4.52
N PRO A 22 11.91 2.47 -4.12
CA PRO A 22 11.32 1.50 -5.04
C PRO A 22 10.74 2.17 -6.29
N TYR A 23 11.00 1.59 -7.46
CA TYR A 23 10.66 2.13 -8.80
C TYR A 23 11.33 3.47 -9.16
N GLY A 24 12.16 4.02 -8.28
CA GLY A 24 12.70 5.37 -8.44
C GLY A 24 13.73 5.52 -9.54
N GLU A 25 14.53 4.49 -9.81
CA GLU A 25 15.43 4.52 -10.96
C GLU A 25 14.68 4.67 -12.30
N ALA A 26 13.43 4.21 -12.38
CA ALA A 26 12.61 4.29 -13.58
C ALA A 26 11.82 5.61 -13.69
N LEU A 27 11.35 6.15 -12.56
CA LEU A 27 10.40 7.28 -12.55
C LEU A 27 10.99 8.60 -12.04
N TRP A 28 12.04 8.55 -11.21
CA TRP A 28 12.66 9.73 -10.58
C TRP A 28 14.16 9.75 -10.80
N PRO A 29 14.66 10.26 -11.94
CA PRO A 29 16.10 10.34 -12.19
C PRO A 29 16.82 11.29 -11.24
N ILE A 30 16.10 12.21 -10.58
CA ILE A 30 16.61 13.09 -9.52
C ILE A 30 15.63 13.15 -8.33
N PRO A 31 16.12 13.41 -7.10
CA PRO A 31 15.26 13.58 -5.93
C PRO A 31 14.32 14.79 -6.04
N ALA A 32 13.20 14.73 -5.32
CA ALA A 32 12.21 15.81 -5.17
C ALA A 32 11.46 16.20 -6.45
N LEU A 33 11.51 15.37 -7.50
CA LEU A 33 10.58 15.49 -8.62
C LEU A 33 9.17 15.04 -8.16
N GLY A 34 8.16 15.85 -8.46
CA GLY A 34 6.79 15.59 -8.02
C GLY A 34 6.24 14.28 -8.56
N ILE A 35 5.44 13.60 -7.73
CA ILE A 35 4.71 12.38 -8.07
C ILE A 35 3.24 12.74 -8.19
N GLY A 36 2.62 12.33 -9.30
CA GLY A 36 1.20 12.47 -9.52
C GLY A 36 0.47 11.13 -9.51
N TYR A 37 -0.81 11.21 -9.86
CA TYR A 37 -1.66 10.04 -10.03
C TYR A 37 -1.15 9.09 -11.14
N GLY A 38 -0.51 9.64 -12.17
CA GLY A 38 -0.02 8.87 -13.33
C GLY A 38 1.06 7.87 -12.95
N GLU A 39 2.08 8.30 -12.21
CA GLU A 39 3.17 7.44 -11.75
C GLU A 39 2.64 6.28 -10.89
N THR A 40 1.67 6.54 -10.01
CA THR A 40 1.02 5.49 -9.20
C THR A 40 0.36 4.43 -10.07
N LYS A 41 -0.26 4.81 -11.20
CA LYS A 41 -0.90 3.85 -12.12
C LYS A 41 0.10 3.12 -13.01
N ILE A 42 1.21 3.77 -13.36
CA ILE A 42 2.31 3.11 -14.06
C ILE A 42 2.88 1.99 -13.19
N ILE A 43 3.17 2.26 -11.92
CA ILE A 43 3.70 1.25 -10.97
C ILE A 43 2.72 0.10 -10.78
N GLU A 44 1.44 0.40 -10.50
CA GLU A 44 0.41 -0.65 -10.32
C GLU A 44 0.29 -1.53 -11.56
N THR A 45 0.26 -0.93 -12.75
CA THR A 45 0.15 -1.70 -14.01
C THR A 45 1.40 -2.53 -14.28
N HIS A 46 2.58 -1.98 -13.98
CA HIS A 46 3.84 -2.71 -14.08
C HIS A 46 3.83 -3.95 -13.18
N ASP A 47 3.46 -3.80 -11.90
CA ASP A 47 3.46 -4.91 -10.95
C ASP A 47 2.43 -5.98 -11.30
N PHE A 48 1.26 -5.56 -11.79
CA PHE A 48 0.26 -6.48 -12.31
C PHE A 48 0.78 -7.29 -13.51
N ILE A 49 1.34 -6.62 -14.54
CA ILE A 49 1.89 -7.32 -15.72
C ILE A 49 3.06 -8.22 -15.32
N LYS A 50 3.95 -7.74 -14.45
CA LYS A 50 5.09 -8.50 -13.95
C LYS A 50 4.64 -9.78 -13.25
N SER A 51 3.62 -9.71 -12.40
CA SER A 51 3.07 -10.89 -11.70
C SER A 51 2.55 -11.96 -12.66
N ILE A 52 1.93 -11.54 -13.77
CA ILE A 52 1.45 -12.45 -14.82
C ILE A 52 2.64 -13.14 -15.50
N VAL A 53 3.67 -12.38 -15.87
CA VAL A 53 4.86 -12.91 -16.57
C VAL A 53 5.65 -13.86 -15.66
N GLU A 54 5.79 -13.51 -14.38
CA GLU A 54 6.55 -14.28 -13.40
C GLU A 54 5.73 -15.41 -12.74
N ASN A 55 4.42 -15.48 -13.02
CA ASN A 55 3.48 -16.39 -12.40
C ASN A 55 3.53 -16.32 -10.86
N THR A 56 3.51 -15.10 -10.33
CA THR A 56 3.47 -14.79 -8.90
C THR A 56 2.15 -14.13 -8.53
N GLU A 57 1.81 -14.16 -7.24
CA GLU A 57 0.61 -13.47 -6.74
C GLU A 57 0.84 -11.96 -6.71
N VAL A 58 -0.10 -11.21 -7.29
CA VAL A 58 -0.12 -9.74 -7.19
C VAL A 58 -0.77 -9.30 -5.89
N SER A 59 -0.38 -8.14 -5.38
CA SER A 59 -1.10 -7.43 -4.32
C SER A 59 -1.26 -5.95 -4.71
N PRO A 60 -2.44 -5.33 -4.51
CA PRO A 60 -3.65 -5.97 -4.00
C PRO A 60 -4.29 -6.92 -5.01
N ASN A 61 -4.99 -7.94 -4.51
CA ASN A 61 -5.75 -8.90 -5.31
C ASN A 61 -7.22 -8.99 -4.85
N PHE A 62 -7.94 -10.00 -5.33
CA PHE A 62 -9.37 -10.17 -5.03
C PHE A 62 -9.64 -10.51 -3.56
N ASN A 63 -8.72 -11.17 -2.86
CA ASN A 63 -8.86 -11.38 -1.44
C ASN A 63 -8.84 -10.04 -0.69
N ASP A 64 -7.88 -9.17 -1.01
CA ASP A 64 -7.82 -7.80 -0.43
C ASP A 64 -9.11 -7.02 -0.72
N GLY A 65 -9.61 -7.09 -1.96
CA GLY A 65 -10.87 -6.47 -2.36
C GLY A 65 -12.08 -7.02 -1.59
N TYR A 66 -12.12 -8.32 -1.32
CA TYR A 66 -13.16 -8.95 -0.53
C TYR A 66 -13.13 -8.51 0.94
N GLN A 67 -11.94 -8.41 1.55
CA GLN A 67 -11.83 -7.88 2.92
C GLN A 67 -12.33 -6.44 3.02
N ILE A 68 -12.01 -5.60 2.02
CA ILE A 68 -12.50 -4.22 1.95
C ILE A 68 -14.03 -4.18 1.82
N ALA A 69 -14.63 -5.11 1.07
CA ALA A 69 -16.08 -5.22 0.96
C ALA A 69 -16.73 -5.58 2.31
N LEU A 70 -16.18 -6.56 3.04
CA LEU A 70 -16.65 -6.92 4.38
C LEU A 70 -16.54 -5.75 5.38
N ILE A 71 -15.45 -4.99 5.32
CA ILE A 71 -15.28 -3.77 6.12
C ILE A 71 -16.38 -2.76 5.76
N SER A 72 -16.66 -2.59 4.46
CA SER A 72 -17.69 -1.66 3.98
C SER A 72 -19.08 -2.06 4.49
N ASP A 73 -19.41 -3.35 4.47
CA ASP A 73 -20.67 -3.87 5.00
C ASP A 73 -20.79 -3.65 6.52
N ALA A 74 -19.72 -3.90 7.28
CA ALA A 74 -19.71 -3.65 8.72
C ALA A 74 -19.84 -2.17 9.08
N ILE A 75 -19.30 -1.26 8.26
CA ILE A 75 -19.50 0.18 8.42
C ILE A 75 -20.98 0.54 8.28
N LEU A 76 -21.65 -0.01 7.26
CA LEU A 76 -23.09 0.21 7.05
C LEU A 76 -23.91 -0.35 8.22
N GLU A 77 -23.63 -1.57 8.66
CA GLU A 77 -24.31 -2.19 9.80
C GLU A 77 -24.11 -1.40 11.11
N SER A 78 -22.88 -0.92 11.36
CA SER A 78 -22.56 -0.11 12.54
C SER A 78 -23.35 1.19 12.55
N ALA A 79 -23.46 1.85 11.39
CA ALA A 79 -24.22 3.09 11.25
C ALA A 79 -25.71 2.89 11.54
N GLU A 80 -26.31 1.77 11.11
CA GLU A 80 -27.71 1.44 11.38
C GLU A 80 -27.98 1.11 12.85
N LYS A 81 -27.07 0.36 13.48
CA LYS A 81 -27.25 -0.14 14.85
C LYS A 81 -26.73 0.80 15.94
N ALA A 82 -25.97 1.84 15.56
CA ALA A 82 -25.26 2.73 16.47
C ALA A 82 -24.40 1.98 17.51
N THR A 83 -23.81 0.86 17.09
CA THR A 83 -22.94 0.02 17.92
C THR A 83 -21.73 -0.44 17.11
N TRP A 84 -20.72 -0.94 17.82
CA TRP A 84 -19.57 -1.56 17.19
C TRP A 84 -19.95 -2.91 16.57
N VAL A 85 -19.48 -3.14 15.35
CA VAL A 85 -19.60 -4.43 14.64
C VAL A 85 -18.21 -5.04 14.54
N SER A 86 -18.06 -6.29 14.96
CA SER A 86 -16.79 -7.02 14.88
C SER A 86 -16.67 -7.73 13.54
N LEU A 87 -15.48 -7.66 12.95
CA LEU A 87 -15.13 -8.42 11.75
C LEU A 87 -14.53 -9.76 12.15
N ASP A 88 -14.95 -10.83 11.45
CA ASP A 88 -14.35 -12.15 11.62
C ASP A 88 -13.06 -12.24 10.76
N GLN A 89 -11.90 -12.34 11.42
CA GLN A 89 -10.58 -12.41 10.78
C GLN A 89 -10.28 -13.78 10.14
N SER A 90 -11.20 -14.75 10.21
CA SER A 90 -10.98 -16.10 9.69
C SER A 90 -10.82 -16.19 8.17
N ALA A 91 -11.10 -15.11 7.43
CA ALA A 91 -10.92 -15.04 5.98
C ALA A 91 -9.45 -14.79 5.54
N GLU A 92 -8.54 -14.49 6.46
CA GLU A 92 -7.14 -14.15 6.16
C GLU A 92 -6.20 -15.37 6.06
N ASN A 93 -6.69 -16.57 6.43
CA ASN A 93 -5.92 -17.83 6.48
C ASN A 93 -6.37 -18.90 5.45
N ARG A 94 -7.04 -18.51 4.35
CA ARG A 94 -7.47 -19.46 3.30
C ARG A 94 -6.72 -19.25 2.00
#